data_AF-A0A0F9QBD9-F1
#
_entry.id   AF-A0A0F9QBD9-F1
#
_cell.length_a   1.000
_cell.length_b   1.000
_cell.length_c   1.000
_cell.angle_alpha   90.00
_cell.angle_beta   90.00
_cell.angle_gamma   90.00
#
_symmetry.space_group_name_H-M   'P 1'
#
loop_
_entity.id
_entity.type
_entity.pdbx_description
1 polymer ?
#
loop_
_entity_poly.entity_id
_entity_poly.type
_entity_poly.pdbx_seq_one_letter_code
_entity_poly.pdbx_strand_id
1 'polypeptide(L)' 'MSKMFASDWACDAINDVIQWQGAFGYSRECPDQAAWRAVRSFSLAEGTREVMKMIVARELLGKELTSYK' A
#
# COMPACT_ATOMS: atom_id res chain seq x y z
N MET A 1 9.06 9.36 -0.11
CA MET A 1 8.61 8.62 -1.32
C MET A 1 8.74 7.10 -1.21
N SER A 2 9.89 6.55 -0.78
CA SER A 2 10.18 5.09 -0.79
C SER A 2 9.11 4.21 -0.15
N LYS A 3 8.58 4.60 1.01
CA LYS A 3 7.54 3.83 1.74
C LYS A 3 6.27 3.61 0.91
N MET A 4 5.78 4.63 0.19
CA MET A 4 4.58 4.53 -0.64
C MET A 4 4.80 3.59 -1.84
N PHE A 5 5.93 3.76 -2.52
CA PHE A 5 6.29 2.91 -3.66
C PHE A 5 6.44 1.43 -3.23
N ALA A 6 7.18 1.18 -2.15
CA ALA A 6 7.40 -0.17 -1.65
C ALA A 6 6.10 -0.85 -1.20
N SER A 7 5.19 -0.12 -0.55
CA SER A 7 3.90 -0.68 -0.13
C SER A 7 3.00 -1.04 -1.30
N ASP A 8 3.00 -0.23 -2.36
CA ASP A 8 2.18 -0.48 -3.55
C ASP A 8 2.71 -1.68 -4.32
N TRP A 9 4.01 -1.70 -4.58
CA TRP A 9 4.65 -2.81 -5.27
C TRP A 9 4.47 -4.14 -4.52
N ALA A 10 4.63 -4.13 -3.19
CA ALA A 10 4.41 -5.32 -2.38
C ALA A 10 2.94 -5.79 -2.43
N CYS A 11 1.97 -4.86 -2.40
CA CYS A 11 0.55 -5.20 -2.53
C CYS A 11 0.25 -5.86 -3.88
N ASP A 12 0.80 -5.31 -4.97
CA ASP A 12 0.58 -5.84 -6.32
C ASP A 12 1.19 -7.24 -6.46
N ALA A 13 2.42 -7.44 -5.96
CA ALA A 13 3.07 -8.74 -5.98
C ALA A 13 2.27 -9.82 -5.23
N ILE A 14 1.76 -9.52 -4.03
CA ILE A 14 0.96 -10.51 -3.28
C ILE A 14 -0.43 -10.70 -3.90
N ASN A 15 -1.00 -9.68 -4.55
CA ASN A 15 -2.23 -9.84 -5.31
C ASN A 15 -2.07 -10.84 -6.45
N ASP A 16 -0.97 -10.78 -7.21
CA ASP A 16 -0.68 -11.73 -8.29
C ASP A 16 -0.57 -13.17 -7.76
N VAL A 17 0.10 -13.35 -6.62
CA VAL A 17 0.21 -14.66 -5.95
C VAL A 17 -1.17 -15.19 -5.55
N ILE A 18 -2.03 -14.36 -4.94
CA ILE A 18 -3.40 -14.76 -4.58
C ILE A 18 -4.22 -15.08 -5.83
N GLN A 19 -4.07 -14.30 -6.90
CA GLN A 19 -4.79 -14.50 -8.16
C GLN A 19 -4.43 -15.83 -8.83
N TRP A 20 -3.16 -16.25 -8.78
CA TRP A 20 -2.72 -17.56 -9.28
C TRP A 20 -3.34 -18.74 -8.53
N GLN A 21 -3.66 -18.54 -7.25
CA GLN A 21 -4.31 -19.56 -6.42
C GLN A 21 -5.84 -19.61 -6.59
N GLY A 22 -6.43 -18.63 -7.29
CA GLY A 22 -7.87 -18.54 -7.50
C GLY A 22 -8.64 -18.40 -6.19
N ALA A 23 -9.80 -19.07 -6.07
CA ALA A 23 -10.65 -18.98 -4.89
C ALA A 23 -9.95 -19.47 -3.60
N PHE A 24 -8.99 -20.39 -3.71
CA PHE A 24 -8.23 -20.88 -2.56
C PHE A 24 -7.42 -19.77 -1.89
N GLY A 25 -6.88 -18.81 -2.66
CA GLY A 25 -6.10 -17.69 -2.12
C GLY A 25 -6.87 -16.78 -1.17
N TYR A 26 -8.21 -16.74 -1.26
CA TYR A 26 -9.06 -16.00 -0.31
C TYR A 26 -9.39 -16.79 0.96
N SER A 27 -9.17 -18.10 0.96
CA SER A 27 -9.44 -18.97 2.11
C SER A 27 -8.46 -18.71 3.25
N ARG A 28 -8.91 -18.93 4.49
CA ARG A 28 -8.01 -18.91 5.67
C ARG A 28 -7.05 -20.10 5.70
N GLU A 29 -7.29 -21.10 4.87
CA GLU A 29 -6.41 -22.28 4.71
C GLU A 29 -5.20 -21.96 3.83
N CYS A 30 -5.26 -20.91 3.02
CA CYS A 30 -4.13 -20.42 2.26
C CYS A 30 -3.17 -19.66 3.21
N PRO A 31 -1.90 -20.09 3.35
CA PRO A 31 -0.93 -19.41 4.20
C PRO A 31 -0.64 -17.97 3.73
N ASP A 32 -0.69 -17.74 2.41
CA ASP A 32 -0.39 -16.44 1.80
C ASP A 32 -1.48 -15.40 2.05
N GLN A 33 -2.69 -15.82 2.41
CA GLN A 33 -3.79 -14.93 2.77
C GLN A 33 -3.45 -14.05 3.99
N ALA A 34 -2.67 -14.58 4.94
CA ALA A 34 -2.19 -13.81 6.08
C ALA A 34 -1.15 -12.75 5.65
N ALA A 35 -0.25 -13.11 4.73
CA ALA A 35 0.73 -12.19 4.16
C ALA A 35 0.03 -11.07 3.37
N TRP A 36 -0.99 -11.39 2.59
CA TRP A 36 -1.80 -10.41 1.86
C TRP A 36 -2.39 -9.33 2.79
N ARG A 37 -2.99 -9.74 3.92
CA ARG A 37 -3.51 -8.79 4.92
C ARG A 37 -2.39 -7.96 5.57
N ALA A 38 -1.26 -8.58 5.89
CA ALA A 38 -0.14 -7.90 6.50
C ALA A 38 0.44 -6.82 5.56
N VAL A 39 0.68 -7.17 4.30
CA VAL A 39 1.17 -6.23 3.29
C VAL A 39 0.20 -5.09 3.06
N ARG A 40 -1.12 -5.39 2.97
CA ARG A 40 -2.15 -4.37 2.79
C ARG A 40 -2.19 -3.36 3.94
N SER A 41 -1.85 -3.77 5.16
CA SER A 41 -1.84 -2.87 6.33
C SER A 41 -0.88 -1.68 6.15
N PHE A 42 0.21 -1.84 5.40
CA PHE A 42 1.17 -0.76 5.15
C PHE A 42 0.63 0.36 4.25
N SER A 43 -0.51 0.18 3.60
CA SER A 43 -1.22 1.26 2.91
C SER A 43 -1.90 2.25 3.88
N LEU A 44 -2.03 1.87 5.15
CA LEU A 44 -2.78 2.59 6.18
C LEU A 44 -1.89 2.96 7.37
N ALA A 45 -1.08 2.01 7.82
CA ALA A 45 -0.18 2.16 8.96
C ALA A 45 1.00 3.09 8.62
N GLU A 46 1.44 3.86 9.62
CA GLU A 46 2.54 4.83 9.51
C GLU A 46 2.30 5.94 8.48
N GLY A 47 1.03 6.25 8.21
CA GLY A 47 0.60 7.24 7.23
C GLY A 47 -0.03 6.57 6.00
N THR A 48 -1.27 6.98 5.70
CA THR A 48 -1.98 6.47 4.53
C THR A 48 -1.30 6.88 3.23
N ARG A 49 -1.56 6.14 2.15
CA ARG A 49 -1.06 6.48 0.81
C ARG A 49 -1.41 7.92 0.41
N GLU A 50 -2.60 8.38 0.75
CA GLU A 50 -3.09 9.73 0.45
C GLU A 50 -2.27 10.79 1.19
N VAL A 51 -1.97 10.57 2.47
CA VAL A 51 -1.09 11.46 3.25
C VAL A 51 0.33 11.46 2.65
N MET A 52 0.83 10.30 2.24
CA MET A 52 2.15 10.21 1.58
C MET A 52 2.20 11.00 0.27
N LYS A 53 1.14 10.96 -0.54
CA LYS A 53 1.04 11.81 -1.74
C LYS A 53 1.05 13.30 -1.39
N MET A 54 0.35 13.70 -0.32
CA MET A 54 0.36 15.10 0.15
C MET A 54 1.76 15.55 0.61
N ILE A 55 2.50 14.69 1.32
CA ILE A 55 3.89 14.98 1.72
C ILE A 55 4.77 15.18 0.48
N VAL A 56 4.69 14.28 -0.49
CA VAL A 56 5.47 14.37 -1.74
C VAL A 56 5.10 15.61 -2.54
N ALA A 57 3.81 15.90 -2.69
CA ALA A 57 3.35 17.11 -3.38
C ALA A 57 3.90 18.38 -2.71
N ARG A 58 3.98 18.40 -1.38
CA ARG A 58 4.53 19.53 -0.63
C ARG A 58 6.03 19.69 -0.79
N GLU A 59 6.77 18.58 -0.86
CA GLU A 59 8.21 18.61 -1.15
C GLU A 59 8.51 19.12 -2.57
N LEU A 60 7.65 18.77 -3.54
CA LEU A 60 7.84 19.13 -4.95
C LEU A 60 7.34 20.54 -5.31
N LEU A 61 6.15 20.92 -4.81
CA LEU A 61 5.44 22.14 -5.21
C LEU A 61 5.58 23.28 -4.19
N GLY A 62 6.11 22.99 -3.00
CA GLY A 62 6.25 23.97 -1.92
C GLY A 62 4.97 24.18 -1.11
N LYS A 63 5.15 24.71 0.11
CA LYS A 63 4.09 24.81 1.12
C LYS A 63 2.95 25.76 0.75
N GLU A 64 3.21 26.73 -0.12
CA GLU A 64 2.25 27.77 -0.51
C GLU A 64 1.12 27.21 -1.38
N LEU A 65 1.43 26.20 -2.21
CA LEU A 65 0.48 25.58 -3.13
C LEU A 65 -0.27 24.39 -2.53
N THR A 66 0.29 23.75 -1.50
CA THR A 66 -0.27 22.53 -0.89
C THR A 66 -0.38 22.66 0.63
N SER A 67 -1.16 23.63 1.11
CA SER A 67 -1.40 23.82 2.54
C SER A 67 -2.27 22.71 3.12
N TYR A 68 -1.92 22.21 4.31
CA TYR A 68 -2.77 21.34 5.13
C TYR A 68 -3.83 22.25 5.76
N LYS A 69 -4.93 22.51 5.06
CA LYS A 69 -6.11 23.11 5.69
C LYS A 69 -6.69 22.15 6.72
#